data_AF-A0A820IC74-F1
#
_entry.id   AF-A0A820IC74-F1
#
_cell.length_a   1.000
_cell.length_b   1.000
_cell.length_c   1.000
_cell.angle_alpha   90.00
_cell.angle_beta   90.00
_cell.angle_gamma   90.00
#
_symmetry.space_group_name_H-M   'P 1'
#
loop_
_entity.id
_entity.type
_entity.pdbx_description
1 polymer ?
#
loop_
_entity_poly.entity_id
_entity_poly.type
_entity_poly.pdbx_seq_one_letter_code
_entity_poly.pdbx_strand_id
1 'polypeptide(L)'
;MNLIFIIFFVLIYIQQIPVDCIQCYQCSSEEDEFCPAFGKFDETKNALVDCFSLESYVPGHMCMKMVKESYDTFYAKRWKTVIRSCASRST
;
A
#
# COMPACT_ATOMS: atom_id res chain seq x y z
N MET A 1 -1.55 4.84 47.14
CA MET A 1 -1.58 3.48 46.55
C MET A 1 -2.63 3.35 45.45
N ASN A 2 -3.91 3.64 45.70
CA ASN A 2 -4.98 3.48 44.69
C ASN A 2 -4.82 4.35 43.42
N LEU A 3 -4.39 5.61 43.55
CA LEU A 3 -4.25 6.51 42.39
C LEU A 3 -3.19 6.01 41.40
N ILE A 4 -2.08 5.47 41.90
CA ILE A 4 -0.98 4.94 41.08
C ILE A 4 -1.44 3.70 40.31
N PHE A 5 -2.18 2.80 40.97
CA PHE A 5 -2.74 1.62 40.31
C PHE A 5 -3.73 2.02 39.20
N ILE A 6 -4.59 3.01 39.44
CA ILE A 6 -5.53 3.51 38.43
C ILE A 6 -4.77 4.08 37.23
N ILE A 7 -3.73 4.89 37.45
CA ILE A 7 -2.89 5.43 36.36
C ILE A 7 -2.25 4.30 35.56
N PHE A 8 -1.75 3.26 36.23
CA PHE A 8 -1.12 2.12 35.58
C PHE A 8 -2.10 1.36 34.67
N PHE A 9 -3.33 1.11 35.15
CA PHE A 9 -4.37 0.47 34.35
C PHE A 9 -4.80 1.32 33.16
N VAL A 10 -4.91 2.64 33.32
CA VAL A 10 -5.24 3.57 32.22
C VAL A 10 -4.14 3.57 31.16
N LEU A 11 -2.86 3.60 31.55
CA LEU A 11 -1.74 3.58 30.61
C LEU A 11 -1.68 2.27 29.79
N ILE A 12 -1.91 1.13 30.44
CA ILE A 12 -1.97 -0.17 29.76
C ILE A 12 -3.13 -0.20 28.76
N TYR A 13 -4.29 0.36 29.13
CA TYR A 13 -5.46 0.40 28.26
C TYR A 13 -5.23 1.25 27.01
N ILE A 14 -4.52 2.37 27.13
CA ILE A 14 -4.20 3.26 26.00
C ILE A 14 -3.29 2.59 24.96
N GLN A 15 -2.41 1.67 25.37
CA GLN A 15 -1.52 0.96 24.44
C GLN A 15 -2.23 -0.11 23.58
N GLN A 16 -3.46 -0.48 23.94
CA GLN A 16 -4.25 -1.48 23.21
C GLN A 16 -5.14 -0.85 22.13
N ILE A 17 -5.09 0.47 21.95
CA ILE A 17 -5.92 1.16 20.95
C ILE A 17 -5.36 0.82 19.55
N PRO A 18 -6.13 0.13 18.69
CA PRO A 18 -5.70 -0.11 17.32
C PRO A 18 -5.59 1.24 16.60
N VAL A 19 -4.42 1.51 16.04
CA VAL A 19 -4.23 2.63 15.12
C VAL A 19 -4.55 2.14 13.71
N ASP A 20 -5.49 2.80 13.06
CA ASP A 20 -5.75 2.56 11.63
C ASP A 20 -4.55 3.07 10.83
N CYS A 21 -3.70 2.15 10.40
CA CYS A 21 -2.61 2.43 9.48
C CYS A 21 -3.15 2.64 8.06
N ILE A 22 -2.42 3.39 7.24
CA ILE A 22 -2.78 3.52 5.83
C ILE A 22 -2.60 2.17 5.13
N GLN A 23 -3.65 1.74 4.44
CA GLN A 23 -3.67 0.50 3.67
C GLN A 23 -3.79 0.81 2.18
N CYS A 24 -2.98 0.13 1.37
CA CYS A 24 -2.95 0.31 -0.08
C CYS A 24 -2.92 -1.03 -0.79
N TYR A 25 -3.44 -1.06 -2.01
CA TYR A 25 -3.20 -2.19 -2.92
C TYR A 25 -1.73 -2.20 -3.36
N GLN A 26 -1.07 -3.34 -3.26
CA GLN A 26 0.30 -3.53 -3.73
C GLN A 26 0.34 -4.61 -4.81
N CYS A 27 0.67 -4.21 -6.05
CA CYS A 27 0.75 -5.14 -7.17
C CYS A 27 1.53 -4.54 -8.36
N SER A 28 2.07 -5.41 -9.22
CA SER A 28 2.72 -5.06 -10.48
C SER A 28 2.07 -5.79 -11.64
N SER A 29 1.74 -5.08 -12.71
CA SER A 29 1.13 -5.69 -13.91
C SER A 29 2.08 -6.59 -14.71
N GLU A 30 3.38 -6.56 -14.39
CA GLU A 30 4.37 -7.46 -14.98
C GLU A 30 4.40 -8.83 -14.27
N GLU A 31 3.96 -8.87 -13.01
CA GLU A 31 4.07 -10.05 -12.15
C GLU A 31 2.72 -10.67 -11.80
N ASP A 32 1.64 -9.88 -11.80
CA ASP A 32 0.32 -10.28 -11.30
C ASP A 32 -0.79 -10.04 -12.33
N GLU A 33 -1.47 -11.12 -12.74
CA GLU A 33 -2.61 -11.10 -13.66
C GLU A 33 -3.82 -10.33 -13.11
N PHE A 34 -3.97 -10.27 -11.77
CA PHE A 34 -5.01 -9.50 -11.10
C PHE A 34 -4.68 -8.01 -10.95
N CYS A 35 -3.51 -7.60 -11.45
CA CYS A 35 -3.06 -6.21 -11.51
C CYS A 35 -3.03 -5.69 -12.96
N PRO A 36 -4.18 -5.49 -13.62
CA PRO A 36 -4.21 -5.21 -15.05
C PRO A 36 -3.50 -3.92 -15.43
N ALA A 37 -2.60 -3.99 -16.42
CA ALA A 37 -2.06 -2.83 -17.12
C ALA A 37 -3.13 -2.12 -17.97
N PHE A 38 -4.03 -2.90 -18.55
CA PHE A 38 -5.15 -2.46 -19.38
C PHE A 38 -6.46 -2.96 -18.79
N GLY A 39 -7.47 -2.08 -18.70
CA GLY A 39 -8.77 -2.42 -18.14
C GLY A 39 -8.98 -1.92 -16.71
N LYS A 40 -10.02 -2.45 -16.07
CA LYS A 40 -10.44 -2.06 -14.71
C LYS A 40 -9.72 -2.91 -13.68
N PHE A 41 -9.28 -2.26 -12.61
CA PHE A 41 -8.73 -2.93 -11.44
C PHE A 41 -9.87 -3.51 -10.60
N ASP A 42 -9.71 -4.75 -10.15
CA ASP A 42 -10.70 -5.44 -9.34
C ASP A 42 -10.23 -5.49 -7.88
N GLU A 43 -10.84 -4.63 -7.06
CA GLU A 43 -10.55 -4.50 -5.63
C GLU A 43 -10.91 -5.76 -4.84
N THR A 44 -11.79 -6.62 -5.38
CA THR A 44 -12.18 -7.88 -4.71
C THR A 44 -11.14 -8.98 -4.86
N LYS A 45 -10.24 -8.84 -5.84
CA LYS A 45 -9.19 -9.83 -6.15
C LYS A 45 -7.80 -9.44 -5.63
N ASN A 46 -7.66 -8.24 -5.08
CA ASN A 46 -6.40 -7.73 -4.58
C ASN A 46 -6.55 -7.41 -3.09
N ALA A 47 -5.63 -7.88 -2.25
CA ALA A 47 -5.66 -7.59 -0.83
C ALA A 47 -5.11 -6.18 -0.53
N LEU A 48 -5.67 -5.55 0.50
CA LEU A 48 -5.11 -4.34 1.08
C LEU A 48 -3.91 -4.74 1.95
N VAL A 49 -2.81 -3.98 1.81
CA VAL A 49 -1.59 -4.17 2.60
C VAL A 49 -1.38 -2.94 3.47
N ASP A 50 -1.10 -3.15 4.75
CA ASP A 50 -0.69 -2.09 5.67
C ASP A 50 0.72 -1.59 5.31
N CYS A 51 0.83 -0.30 4.98
CA CYS A 51 2.08 0.34 4.57
C CYS A 51 3.12 0.49 5.69
N PHE A 52 2.78 0.25 6.95
CA PHE A 52 3.73 0.21 8.07
C PHE A 52 4.08 -1.21 8.51
N SER A 53 3.41 -2.20 7.94
CA SER A 53 3.69 -3.61 8.23
C SER A 53 4.89 -4.13 7.42
N LEU A 54 5.45 -5.23 7.90
CA LEU A 54 6.48 -6.00 7.18
C LEU A 54 5.96 -6.67 5.90
N GLU A 55 4.64 -6.67 5.69
CA GLU A 55 4.01 -7.19 4.47
C GLU A 55 4.12 -6.20 3.31
N SER A 56 4.42 -4.92 3.60
CA SER A 56 4.62 -3.91 2.57
C SER A 56 5.97 -4.05 1.87
N TYR A 57 5.95 -4.09 0.53
CA TYR A 57 7.17 -4.11 -0.28
C TYR A 57 7.95 -2.79 -0.16
N VAL A 58 7.22 -1.68 -0.07
CA VAL A 58 7.76 -0.34 0.20
C VAL A 58 6.92 0.27 1.31
N PRO A 59 7.53 0.73 2.42
CA PRO A 59 6.78 1.44 3.46
C PRO A 59 6.44 2.87 3.03
N GLY A 60 5.35 3.43 3.54
CA GLY A 60 4.95 4.79 3.13
C GLY A 60 3.70 5.35 3.81
N HIS A 61 3.51 6.66 3.64
CA HIS A 61 2.36 7.40 4.19
C HIS A 61 1.28 7.72 3.14
N MET A 62 1.42 7.26 1.89
CA MET A 62 0.42 7.45 0.84
C MET A 62 0.33 6.25 -0.11
N CYS A 63 -0.83 6.07 -0.76
CA CYS A 63 -0.99 5.10 -1.85
C CYS A 63 -0.61 5.74 -3.18
N MET A 64 0.20 5.04 -3.97
CA MET A 64 0.64 5.50 -5.28
C MET A 64 0.31 4.48 -6.37
N LYS A 65 -0.07 4.98 -7.54
CA LYS A 65 -0.17 4.21 -8.78
C LYS A 65 0.78 4.81 -9.80
N MET A 66 1.86 4.09 -10.10
CA MET A 66 2.79 4.43 -11.18
C MET A 66 2.32 3.79 -12.50
N VAL A 67 2.28 4.57 -13.57
CA VAL A 67 2.02 4.08 -14.92
C VAL A 67 3.24 4.41 -15.77
N LYS A 68 3.88 3.38 -16.32
CA LYS A 68 4.98 3.51 -17.28
C LYS A 68 4.44 3.07 -18.64
N GLU A 69 4.62 3.88 -19.67
CA GLU A 69 4.16 3.53 -21.01
C GLU A 69 5.14 4.00 -22.07
N SER A 70 5.21 3.25 -23.17
CA SER A 70 5.94 3.62 -24.37
C SER A 70 4.98 3.96 -25.49
N TYR A 71 5.43 4.83 -26.39
CA TYR A 71 4.78 5.05 -27.68
C TYR A 71 5.09 3.91 -28.64
N ASP A 72 4.26 3.76 -29.67
CA ASP A 72 4.54 2.84 -30.78
C ASP A 72 5.66 3.43 -31.64
N THR A 73 6.65 2.62 -31.98
CA THR A 73 7.78 3.03 -32.83
C THR A 73 7.81 2.17 -34.09
N PHE A 74 8.64 2.54 -35.06
CA PHE A 74 8.84 1.69 -36.24
C PHE A 74 9.41 0.30 -35.89
N TYR A 75 10.12 0.16 -34.76
CA TYR A 75 10.87 -1.04 -34.39
C TYR A 75 10.26 -1.82 -33.20
N ALA A 76 9.35 -1.23 -32.43
CA ALA A 76 8.80 -1.83 -31.23
C ALA A 76 7.38 -1.34 -30.96
N LYS A 77 6.54 -2.28 -30.48
CA LYS A 77 5.16 -2.00 -30.10
C LYS A 77 5.06 -1.25 -28.78
N ARG A 78 4.00 -0.46 -28.65
CA ARG A 78 3.57 0.15 -27.39
C ARG A 78 3.46 -0.92 -26.30
N TRP A 79 4.06 -0.64 -25.16
CA TRP A 79 3.87 -1.40 -23.93
C TRP A 79 3.42 -0.45 -22.82
N LYS A 80 2.81 -1.03 -21.78
CA LYS A 80 2.33 -0.32 -20.61
C LYS A 80 2.48 -1.22 -19.39
N THR A 81 3.05 -0.65 -18.34
CA THR A 81 3.19 -1.28 -17.03
C THR A 81 2.51 -0.41 -15.98
N VAL A 82 1.78 -1.03 -15.06
CA VAL A 82 1.14 -0.38 -13.92
C VAL A 82 1.66 -1.01 -12.64
N ILE A 83 2.13 -0.17 -11.72
CA ILE A 83 2.60 -0.58 -10.40
C ILE A 83 1.78 0.18 -9.36
N ARG A 84 1.21 -0.53 -8.39
CA ARG A 84 0.55 0.05 -7.22
C ARG A 84 1.40 -0.29 -6.01
N SER A 85 1.70 0.70 -5.19
CA SER A 85 2.49 0.53 -3.99
C SER A 85 2.15 1.60 -2.96
N CYS A 86 2.59 1.41 -1.72
CA CYS A 86 2.74 2.54 -0.83
C CYS A 86 3.90 3.43 -1.31
N ALA A 87 3.91 4.68 -0.86
CA ALA A 87 4.94 5.65 -1.19
C ALA A 87 5.13 6.65 -0.05
N SER A 88 6.28 7.29 -0.04
CA SER A 88 6.57 8.46 0.78
C SER A 88 7.08 9.59 -0.10
N ARG A 89 6.83 10.83 0.29
CA ARG A 89 7.35 11.99 -0.43
C ARG A 89 8.75 12.30 0.07
N SER A 90 9.75 12.24 -0.81
CA SER A 90 11.05 12.85 -0.52
C SER A 90 10.92 14.38 -0.64
N THR A 91 11.25 15.09 0.44
CA THR A 91 11.47 16.54 0.45
C THR A 91 12.92 16.85 0.13
#